data_AF-A0A9Q3IWN6-F1
#
_entry.id   AF-A0A9Q3IWN6-F1
#
_cell.length_a   1.000
_cell.length_b   1.000
_cell.length_c   1.000
_cell.angle_alpha   90.00
_cell.angle_beta   90.00
_cell.angle_gamma   90.00
#
_symmetry.space_group_name_H-M   'P 1'
#
loop_
_entity.id
_entity.type
_entity.pdbx_description
1 polymer ?
#
loop_
_entity_poly.entity_id
_entity_poly.type
_entity_poly.pdbx_seq_one_letter_code
_entity_poly.pdbx_strand_id
1 'polypeptide(L)'
;MYPLGILNTNFVFQHPAGSLRMKTEIVVMDNCTSKHIILGNDYWNIYIIDMNNHKDRYSTIGENETQKFAFSNMPKQISVISSVKDTYKEEFLANQLVEAQINPSLSLKTRHDLIDVLYTYKNAFASYKEPLGTIKGHKFDITLDIDRPYPPVLKRTAYPASPRAREALEKRIQELIVTTIHQG
;
A
#
# COMPACT_ATOMS: atom_id res chain seq x y z
N MET A 1 11.01 5.39 -9.71
CA MET A 1 10.01 6.48 -9.64
C MET A 1 9.39 6.60 -11.02
N TYR A 2 8.13 6.19 -11.18
CA TYR A 2 7.36 6.41 -12.40
C TYR A 2 6.13 7.27 -12.08
N PRO A 3 5.69 8.16 -12.97
CA PRO A 3 4.52 8.98 -12.75
C PRO A 3 3.25 8.12 -12.78
N LEU A 4 2.42 8.24 -11.73
CA LEU A 4 1.11 7.59 -11.63
C LEU A 4 0.01 8.45 -12.24
N GLY A 5 0.18 9.77 -12.24
CA GLY A 5 -0.81 10.70 -12.78
C GLY A 5 -0.55 12.14 -12.38
N ILE A 6 -1.48 13.02 -12.75
CA ILE A 6 -1.43 14.46 -12.48
C ILE A 6 -2.67 14.84 -11.66
N LEU A 7 -2.47 15.51 -10.54
CA LEU A 7 -3.51 16.11 -9.73
C LEU A 7 -3.58 17.62 -10.00
N ASN A 8 -4.69 18.07 -10.55
CA ASN A 8 -4.94 19.49 -10.79
C ASN A 8 -5.67 20.08 -9.58
N THR A 9 -5.09 21.09 -8.95
CA THR A 9 -5.66 21.78 -7.78
C THR A 9 -5.41 23.28 -7.84
N ASN A 10 -6.18 24.04 -7.06
CA ASN A 10 -6.03 25.49 -6.97
C ASN A 10 -5.66 25.90 -5.54
N PHE A 11 -4.56 26.62 -5.37
CA PHE A 11 -4.31 27.36 -4.13
C PHE A 11 -5.04 28.69 -4.20
N VAL A 12 -5.90 28.96 -3.22
CA VAL A 12 -6.68 30.19 -3.14
C VAL A 12 -6.16 31.03 -1.98
N PHE A 13 -5.61 32.19 -2.30
CA PHE A 13 -5.20 33.20 -1.34
C PHE A 13 -6.27 34.29 -1.29
N GLN A 14 -6.95 34.39 -0.16
CA GLN A 14 -8.08 35.29 0.02
C GLN A 14 -7.61 36.74 0.04
N HIS A 15 -8.25 37.60 -0.77
CA HIS A 15 -7.97 39.03 -0.83
C HIS A 15 -9.28 39.82 -1.04
N PRO A 16 -9.51 40.93 -0.30
CA PRO A 16 -10.75 41.71 -0.34
C PRO A 16 -11.11 42.28 -1.72
N ALA A 17 -10.10 42.68 -2.51
CA ALA A 17 -10.31 43.22 -3.86
C ALA A 17 -10.38 42.15 -4.96
N GLY A 18 -10.23 40.87 -4.61
CA GLY A 18 -10.21 39.76 -5.56
C GLY A 18 -9.19 38.71 -5.14
N SER A 19 -9.67 37.50 -4.81
CA SER A 19 -8.81 36.42 -4.33
C SER A 19 -7.86 35.91 -5.43
N LEU A 20 -6.59 35.75 -5.10
CA LEU A 20 -5.62 35.14 -5.98
C LEU A 20 -5.87 33.63 -6.04
N ARG A 21 -5.98 33.08 -7.26
CA ARG A 21 -6.14 31.65 -7.51
C ARG A 21 -4.97 31.15 -8.33
N MET A 22 -4.08 30.40 -7.71
CA MET A 22 -2.95 29.76 -8.37
C MET A 22 -3.36 28.35 -8.79
N LYS A 23 -3.43 28.11 -10.10
CA LYS A 23 -3.62 26.77 -10.67
C LYS A 23 -2.31 26.00 -10.53
N THR A 24 -2.35 24.82 -9.93
CA THR A 24 -1.18 23.98 -9.71
C THR A 24 -1.46 22.55 -10.14
N GLU A 25 -0.52 22.00 -10.90
CA GLU A 25 -0.51 20.60 -11.31
C GLU A 25 0.54 19.87 -10.48
N ILE A 26 0.12 18.83 -9.77
CA ILE A 26 0.99 18.03 -8.92
C ILE A 26 1.16 16.67 -9.59
N VAL A 27 2.37 16.35 -10.01
CA VAL A 27 2.70 15.04 -10.56
C VAL A 27 2.84 14.04 -9.41
N VAL A 28 1.97 13.04 -9.40
CA VAL A 28 1.99 11.98 -8.40
C VAL A 28 2.95 10.89 -8.87
N MET A 29 3.96 10.58 -8.05
CA MET A 29 5.00 9.60 -8.37
C MET A 29 4.80 8.34 -7.53
N ASP A 30 5.03 7.17 -8.13
CA ASP A 30 5.00 5.92 -7.37
C ASP A 30 6.13 5.86 -6.33
N ASN A 31 5.79 5.36 -5.14
CA ASN A 31 6.64 5.29 -3.95
C ASN A 31 7.16 6.65 -3.41
N CYS A 32 6.48 7.77 -3.71
CA CYS A 32 6.77 9.05 -3.07
C CYS A 32 5.78 9.32 -1.93
N THR A 33 6.24 9.26 -0.69
CA THR A 33 5.45 9.69 0.48
C THR A 33 5.92 11.06 0.93
N SER A 34 5.05 12.08 0.82
CA SER A 34 5.32 13.41 1.36
C SER A 34 4.14 13.90 2.20
N LYS A 35 4.45 14.43 3.38
CA LYS A 35 3.48 15.10 4.26
C LYS A 35 3.35 16.60 3.97
N HIS A 36 4.32 17.17 3.25
CA HIS A 36 4.40 18.61 3.02
C HIS A 36 4.72 18.90 1.57
N ILE A 37 4.14 19.98 1.05
CA ILE A 37 4.49 20.53 -0.25
C ILE A 37 5.27 21.81 0.03
N ILE A 38 6.46 21.92 -0.55
CA ILE A 38 7.28 23.14 -0.47
C ILE A 38 7.12 23.85 -1.80
N LEU A 39 6.56 25.06 -1.76
CA LEU A 39 6.52 25.97 -2.90
C LEU A 39 7.78 26.83 -2.86
N GLY A 40 8.54 26.83 -3.95
CA GLY A 40 9.76 27.62 -4.10
C GLY A 40 9.50 29.12 -4.13
N ASN A 41 10.53 29.90 -3.75
CA ASN A 41 10.48 31.36 -3.69
C ASN A 41 10.22 32.04 -5.05
N ASP A 42 10.63 31.36 -6.13
CA ASP A 42 10.35 31.73 -7.51
C ASP A 42 8.85 31.85 -7.80
N TYR A 43 8.05 30.89 -7.35
CA TYR A 43 6.59 30.93 -7.49
C TYR A 43 5.95 32.03 -6.64
N TRP A 44 6.45 32.24 -5.42
CA TRP A 44 5.97 33.31 -4.56
C TRP A 44 6.23 34.70 -5.18
N ASN A 45 7.40 34.90 -5.77
CA ASN A 45 7.77 36.14 -6.46
C ASN A 45 6.88 36.44 -7.67
N ILE A 46 6.51 35.43 -8.48
CA ILE A 46 5.61 35.60 -9.64
C ILE A 46 4.27 36.20 -9.22
N TYR A 47 3.78 35.81 -8.04
CA TYR A 47 2.51 36.28 -7.50
C TYR A 47 2.64 37.45 -6.53
N ILE A 48 3.86 38.00 -6.37
CA ILE A 48 4.18 39.08 -5.43
C ILE A 48 3.67 38.75 -4.03
N ILE A 49 3.92 37.52 -3.60
CA ILE A 49 3.58 37.05 -2.27
C ILE A 49 4.85 37.07 -1.43
N ASP A 50 4.88 37.91 -0.40
CA ASP A 50 5.95 37.92 0.58
C ASP A 50 5.55 37.15 1.85
N MET A 51 6.41 36.22 2.28
CA MET A 51 6.30 35.43 3.51
C MET A 51 7.48 35.66 4.47
N ASN A 52 8.15 36.81 4.37
CA ASN A 52 9.30 37.13 5.22
C ASN A 52 8.96 37.09 6.72
N ASN A 53 9.94 36.65 7.49
CA ASN A 53 9.91 36.32 8.92
C ASN A 53 9.49 37.50 9.81
N HIS A 54 8.20 37.78 9.84
CA HIS A 54 7.62 38.64 10.84
C HIS A 54 7.17 37.80 12.04
N LYS A 55 7.02 38.44 13.21
CA LYS A 55 6.67 37.72 14.46
C LYS A 55 5.40 36.86 14.33
N ASP A 56 4.52 37.21 13.39
CA ASP A 56 3.31 36.48 13.03
C ASP A 56 3.35 36.04 11.56
N ARG A 57 2.73 34.89 11.24
CA ARG A 57 2.61 34.38 9.86
C ARG A 57 1.53 35.16 9.11
N TYR A 58 1.95 36.07 8.25
CA TYR A 58 1.07 36.74 7.30
C TYR A 58 1.68 36.71 5.89
N SER A 59 0.83 36.87 4.89
CA SER A 59 1.24 37.14 3.51
C SER A 59 0.82 38.53 3.10
N THR A 60 1.64 39.22 2.33
CA THR A 60 1.21 40.38 1.53
C THR A 60 0.97 39.91 0.10
N ILE A 61 0.10 40.60 -0.65
CA ILE A 61 -0.14 40.34 -2.07
C ILE A 61 0.02 41.67 -2.80
N GLY A 62 0.94 41.72 -3.76
CA GLY A 62 1.29 42.95 -4.48
C GLY A 62 2.27 43.84 -3.72
N GLU A 63 2.46 45.08 -4.18
CA GLU A 63 3.46 46.02 -3.66
C GLU A 63 3.05 46.70 -2.33
N ASN A 64 1.88 46.36 -1.76
CA ASN A 64 1.31 47.09 -0.64
C ASN A 64 1.65 46.43 0.70
N GLU A 65 2.83 46.75 1.26
CA GLU A 65 3.37 46.20 2.52
C GLU A 65 2.46 46.43 3.76
N THR A 66 1.51 47.34 3.65
CA THR A 66 0.56 47.67 4.72
C THR A 66 -0.57 46.65 4.84
N GLN A 67 -0.91 45.94 3.76
CA GLN A 67 -2.06 45.05 3.72
C GLN A 67 -1.62 43.60 3.98
N LYS A 68 -1.74 43.20 5.25
CA LYS A 68 -1.30 41.89 5.74
C LYS A 68 -2.48 40.95 5.84
N PHE A 69 -2.37 39.80 5.18
CA PHE A 69 -3.34 38.71 5.27
C PHE A 69 -2.82 37.68 6.23
N ALA A 70 -3.41 37.63 7.42
CA ALA A 70 -3.12 36.56 8.36
C ALA A 70 -3.51 35.23 7.73
N PHE A 71 -2.61 34.25 7.77
CA PHE A 71 -3.03 32.89 7.57
C PHE A 71 -4.00 32.59 8.71
N SER A 72 -5.25 32.26 8.37
CA SER A 72 -6.22 31.79 9.33
C SER A 72 -5.52 30.80 10.27
N ASN A 73 -5.57 31.07 11.57
CA ASN A 73 -5.36 30.04 12.59
C ASN A 73 -6.52 29.06 12.45
N MET A 74 -6.54 28.32 11.35
CA MET A 74 -7.37 27.14 11.20
C MET A 74 -7.01 26.31 12.42
N PRO A 75 -8.00 25.87 13.22
CA PRO A 75 -7.71 24.96 14.31
C PRO A 75 -6.80 23.86 13.75
N LYS A 76 -5.83 23.40 14.56
CA LYS A 76 -4.97 22.24 14.25
C LYS A 76 -5.76 20.96 13.92
N GLN A 77 -7.07 21.02 13.77
CA GLN A 77 -7.74 20.23 12.76
C GLN A 77 -7.36 20.75 11.36
N ILE A 78 -6.17 20.36 10.92
CA ILE A 78 -6.17 19.61 9.66
C ILE A 78 -7.28 18.61 9.92
N SER A 79 -8.45 18.78 9.30
CA SER A 79 -9.26 17.62 9.01
C SER A 79 -8.30 16.76 8.22
N VAL A 80 -7.55 15.93 8.96
CA VAL A 80 -7.04 14.69 8.42
C VAL A 80 -8.27 14.22 7.72
N ILE A 81 -8.22 14.18 6.41
CA ILE A 81 -9.22 13.48 5.65
C ILE A 81 -9.06 12.07 6.24
N SER A 82 -9.77 11.80 7.33
CA SER A 82 -9.75 10.58 8.14
C SER A 82 -10.48 9.48 7.39
N SER A 83 -10.76 9.76 6.13
CA SER A 83 -11.24 8.94 5.07
C SER A 83 -10.36 9.16 3.84
N VAL A 84 -9.02 9.18 3.98
CA VAL A 84 -8.24 8.42 3.00
C VAL A 84 -8.63 6.99 3.32
N LYS A 85 -9.79 6.58 2.77
CA LYS A 85 -10.18 5.19 2.69
C LYS A 85 -8.97 4.56 2.05
N ASP A 86 -8.24 3.81 2.84
CA ASP A 86 -7.07 3.11 2.37
C ASP A 86 -7.64 2.07 1.41
N THR A 87 -7.74 2.43 0.13
CA THR A 87 -8.48 1.68 -0.90
C THR A 87 -8.00 0.22 -0.90
N TYR A 88 -6.71 0.03 -0.66
CA TYR A 88 -6.06 -1.26 -0.51
C TYR A 88 -6.53 -2.06 0.71
N LYS A 89 -6.87 -1.40 1.81
CA LYS A 89 -7.41 -2.05 3.02
C LYS A 89 -8.88 -2.40 2.85
N GLU A 90 -9.66 -1.56 2.17
CA GLU A 90 -11.04 -1.88 1.79
C GLU A 90 -11.08 -3.06 0.80
N GLU A 91 -10.19 -3.08 -0.19
CA GLU A 91 -10.02 -4.21 -1.10
C GLU A 91 -9.56 -5.50 -0.39
N PHE A 92 -8.66 -5.39 0.59
CA PHE A 92 -8.24 -6.54 1.40
C PHE A 92 -9.41 -7.11 2.20
N LEU A 93 -10.22 -6.23 2.80
CA LEU A 93 -11.43 -6.63 3.52
C LEU A 93 -12.44 -7.30 2.59
N ALA A 94 -12.66 -6.74 1.41
CA ALA A 94 -13.65 -7.22 0.43
C ALA A 94 -13.23 -8.48 -0.34
N ASN A 95 -11.93 -8.76 -0.46
CA ASN A 95 -11.45 -9.91 -1.25
C ASN A 95 -10.89 -11.04 -0.40
N GLN A 96 -10.21 -10.74 0.72
CA GLN A 96 -9.53 -11.76 1.53
C GLN A 96 -10.24 -12.07 2.84
N LEU A 97 -10.91 -11.09 3.45
CA LEU A 97 -11.58 -11.28 4.75
C LEU A 97 -13.10 -11.49 4.63
N VAL A 98 -13.67 -11.54 3.42
CA VAL A 98 -15.12 -11.80 3.24
C VAL A 98 -15.52 -13.17 3.78
N GLU A 99 -14.69 -14.18 3.59
CA GLU A 99 -14.92 -15.53 4.09
C GLU A 99 -14.42 -15.74 5.52
N ALA A 100 -13.77 -14.73 6.12
CA ALA A 100 -13.19 -14.84 7.46
C ALA A 100 -14.29 -14.81 8.52
N GLN A 101 -14.38 -15.90 9.29
CA GLN A 101 -15.30 -15.99 10.43
C GLN A 101 -14.70 -15.31 11.66
N ILE A 102 -14.84 -13.98 11.74
CA ILE A 102 -14.46 -13.21 12.93
C ILE A 102 -15.57 -13.32 13.98
N ASN A 103 -15.21 -13.65 15.22
CA ASN A 103 -16.17 -13.78 16.32
C ASN A 103 -17.06 -12.52 16.45
N PRO A 104 -18.40 -12.67 16.38
CA PRO A 104 -19.33 -11.52 16.45
C PRO A 104 -19.36 -10.84 17.82
N SER A 105 -18.87 -11.49 18.87
CA SER A 105 -18.84 -10.97 20.24
C SER A 105 -17.71 -9.98 20.51
N LEU A 106 -16.84 -9.74 19.51
CA LEU A 106 -15.72 -8.80 19.62
C LEU A 106 -16.22 -7.35 19.66
N SER A 107 -15.60 -6.55 20.53
CA SER A 107 -15.84 -5.11 20.54
C SER A 107 -15.40 -4.46 19.22
N LEU A 108 -16.08 -3.39 18.80
CA LEU A 108 -15.78 -2.68 17.55
C LEU A 108 -14.32 -2.22 17.47
N LYS A 109 -13.74 -1.84 18.61
CA LYS A 109 -12.34 -1.40 18.71
C LYS A 109 -11.39 -2.59 18.49
N THR A 110 -11.60 -3.68 19.22
CA THR A 110 -10.75 -4.88 19.10
C THR A 110 -10.84 -5.49 17.71
N ARG A 111 -12.01 -5.41 17.07
CA ARG A 111 -12.20 -5.85 15.68
C ARG A 111 -11.38 -5.01 14.70
N HIS A 112 -11.33 -3.69 14.89
CA HIS A 112 -10.46 -2.82 14.09
C HIS A 112 -8.99 -3.14 14.31
N ASP A 113 -8.56 -3.26 15.56
CA ASP A 113 -7.18 -3.59 15.90
C ASP A 113 -6.74 -4.94 15.27
N LEU A 114 -7.63 -5.94 15.26
CA LEU A 114 -7.40 -7.22 14.60
C LEU A 114 -7.22 -7.08 13.08
N ILE A 115 -8.11 -6.34 12.43
CA ILE A 115 -8.04 -6.08 10.98
C ILE A 115 -6.74 -5.36 10.64
N ASP A 116 -6.30 -4.42 11.48
CA ASP A 116 -5.06 -3.68 11.29
C ASP A 116 -3.85 -4.61 11.34
N VAL A 117 -3.80 -5.52 12.31
CA VAL A 117 -2.74 -6.54 12.41
C VAL A 117 -2.75 -7.46 11.19
N LEU A 118 -3.92 -7.97 10.80
CA LEU A 118 -4.06 -8.85 9.63
C LEU A 118 -3.61 -8.15 8.34
N TYR A 119 -3.97 -6.89 8.16
CA TYR A 119 -3.55 -6.09 7.01
C TYR A 119 -2.03 -5.84 7.03
N THR A 120 -1.46 -5.52 8.19
CA THR A 120 -0.01 -5.26 8.36
C THR A 120 0.82 -6.48 7.96
N TYR A 121 0.35 -7.67 8.33
CA TYR A 121 1.05 -8.94 8.06
C TYR A 121 0.42 -9.76 6.93
N LYS A 122 -0.33 -9.14 6.01
CA LYS A 122 -1.06 -9.86 4.94
C LYS A 122 -0.18 -10.79 4.10
N ASN A 123 1.09 -10.45 3.88
CA ASN A 123 2.04 -11.25 3.11
C ASN A 123 2.64 -12.44 3.89
N ALA A 124 2.41 -12.50 5.21
CA ALA A 124 2.83 -13.64 6.03
C ALA A 124 1.84 -14.82 5.92
N PHE A 125 0.63 -14.57 5.41
CA PHE A 125 -0.40 -15.58 5.23
C PHE A 125 -0.40 -16.09 3.79
N ALA A 126 -0.62 -17.39 3.63
CA ALA A 126 -0.81 -17.98 2.32
C ALA A 126 -2.13 -17.47 1.70
N SER A 127 -2.09 -17.10 0.43
CA SER A 127 -3.28 -16.72 -0.34
C SER A 127 -3.48 -17.65 -1.53
N TYR A 128 -4.64 -17.61 -2.19
CA TYR A 128 -4.87 -18.38 -3.42
C TYR A 128 -3.88 -18.05 -4.54
N LYS A 129 -3.37 -16.80 -4.57
CA LYS A 129 -2.36 -16.36 -5.54
C LYS A 129 -0.95 -16.74 -5.10
N GLU A 130 -0.70 -16.77 -3.80
CA GLU A 130 0.60 -17.06 -3.19
C GLU A 130 0.43 -18.14 -2.09
N PRO A 131 0.24 -19.42 -2.48
CA PRO A 131 -0.17 -20.47 -1.56
C PRO A 131 0.98 -21.00 -0.69
N LEU A 132 2.22 -20.87 -1.16
CA LEU A 132 3.43 -21.30 -0.47
C LEU A 132 4.51 -20.25 -0.68
N GLY A 133 5.04 -19.69 0.40
CA GLY A 133 6.18 -18.78 0.33
C GLY A 133 7.47 -19.56 0.09
N THR A 134 8.25 -19.16 -0.92
CA THR A 134 9.59 -19.72 -1.12
C THR A 134 10.54 -19.13 -0.09
N ILE A 135 11.12 -19.98 0.77
CA ILE A 135 12.15 -19.53 1.71
C ILE A 135 13.43 -19.26 0.90
N LYS A 136 13.77 -17.99 0.73
CA LYS A 136 15.01 -17.59 0.03
C LYS A 136 16.22 -18.13 0.78
N GLY A 137 17.13 -18.78 0.06
CA GLY A 137 18.42 -19.25 0.61
C GLY A 137 18.44 -20.70 1.11
N HIS A 138 17.31 -21.41 1.13
CA HIS A 138 17.26 -22.82 1.54
C HIS A 138 17.14 -23.76 0.35
N LYS A 139 18.06 -23.64 -0.61
CA LYS A 139 18.21 -24.66 -1.65
C LYS A 139 18.92 -25.85 -1.02
N PHE A 140 18.30 -27.02 -1.11
CA PHE A 140 18.91 -28.26 -0.64
C PHE A 140 19.60 -28.95 -1.81
N ASP A 141 20.92 -29.04 -1.74
CA ASP A 141 21.70 -29.86 -2.66
C ASP A 141 21.63 -31.30 -2.19
N ILE A 142 20.79 -32.11 -2.84
CA ILE A 142 20.74 -33.55 -2.59
C ILE A 142 21.93 -34.16 -3.32
N THR A 143 23.00 -34.44 -2.59
CA THR A 143 24.17 -35.17 -3.10
C THR A 143 23.83 -36.65 -3.12
N LEU A 144 23.94 -37.28 -4.29
CA LEU A 144 23.77 -38.72 -4.41
C LEU A 144 25.10 -39.40 -4.05
N ASP A 145 25.14 -40.07 -2.91
CA ASP A 145 26.27 -40.94 -2.58
C ASP A 145 26.30 -42.12 -3.56
N ILE A 146 27.35 -42.16 -4.37
CA ILE A 146 27.65 -43.27 -5.28
C ILE A 146 28.42 -44.41 -4.58
N ASP A 147 28.61 -44.29 -3.27
CA ASP A 147 29.28 -45.30 -2.45
C ASP A 147 28.38 -46.51 -2.22
N ARG A 148 29.00 -47.68 -2.17
CA ARG A 148 28.28 -48.95 -1.94
C ARG A 148 27.68 -48.98 -0.53
N PRO A 149 26.50 -49.59 -0.34
CA PRO A 149 25.66 -50.21 -1.35
C PRO A 149 24.81 -49.14 -2.06
N TYR A 150 24.97 -49.07 -3.38
CA TYR A 150 24.30 -48.14 -4.30
C TYR A 150 22.82 -47.86 -3.94
N PRO A 151 22.29 -46.68 -4.33
CA PRO A 151 21.10 -46.09 -3.75
C PRO A 151 19.87 -47.01 -3.79
N PRO A 152 18.94 -46.83 -2.83
CA PRO A 152 17.72 -47.63 -2.73
C PRO A 152 16.97 -47.68 -4.07
N VAL A 153 16.59 -48.91 -4.45
CA VAL A 153 15.85 -49.31 -5.67
C VAL A 153 15.15 -48.15 -6.40
N LEU A 154 15.74 -47.71 -7.52
CA LEU A 154 15.30 -46.55 -8.31
C LEU A 154 13.91 -46.72 -8.97
N LYS A 155 13.34 -47.92 -8.96
CA LYS A 155 12.05 -48.19 -9.61
C LYS A 155 11.27 -49.24 -8.84
N ARG A 156 10.36 -48.81 -7.98
CA ARG A 156 9.27 -49.64 -7.46
C ARG A 156 8.00 -49.28 -8.21
N THR A 157 7.24 -50.26 -8.64
CA THR A 157 5.87 -49.99 -9.09
C THR A 157 5.11 -49.39 -7.91
N ALA A 158 4.40 -48.28 -8.14
CA ALA A 158 3.51 -47.75 -7.13
C ALA A 158 2.49 -48.83 -6.76
N TYR A 159 2.21 -48.98 -5.47
CA TYR A 159 1.14 -49.87 -5.04
C TYR A 159 -0.18 -49.43 -5.68
N PRO A 160 -1.05 -50.37 -6.08
CA PRO A 160 -2.33 -50.03 -6.69
C PRO A 160 -3.17 -49.26 -5.67
N ALA A 161 -3.53 -48.02 -6.01
CA ALA A 161 -4.47 -47.24 -5.25
C ALA A 161 -5.91 -47.69 -5.53
N SER A 162 -6.78 -47.65 -4.52
CA SER A 162 -8.21 -47.89 -4.74
C SER A 162 -8.81 -46.80 -5.64
N PRO A 163 -9.93 -47.05 -6.34
CA PRO A 163 -10.55 -46.06 -7.23
C PRO A 163 -10.82 -44.72 -6.52
N ARG A 164 -11.36 -44.77 -5.30
CA ARG A 164 -11.61 -43.59 -4.46
C ARG A 164 -10.33 -42.85 -4.07
N ALA A 165 -9.26 -43.58 -3.72
CA ALA A 165 -7.98 -42.97 -3.38
C ALA A 165 -7.33 -42.30 -4.61
N ARG A 166 -7.49 -42.91 -5.78
CA ARG A 166 -6.98 -42.40 -7.04
C ARG A 166 -7.64 -41.08 -7.44
N GLU A 167 -8.97 -40.99 -7.34
CA GLU A 167 -9.71 -39.74 -7.61
C GLU A 167 -9.28 -38.60 -6.68
N ALA A 168 -9.12 -38.88 -5.38
CA ALA A 168 -8.67 -37.89 -4.41
C ALA A 168 -7.21 -37.43 -4.66
N LEU A 169 -6.34 -38.39 -5.00
CA LEU A 169 -4.94 -38.10 -5.35
C LEU A 169 -4.85 -37.25 -6.62
N GLU A 170 -5.65 -37.57 -7.64
CA GLU A 170 -5.65 -36.85 -8.92
C GLU A 170 -6.00 -35.37 -8.72
N LYS A 171 -7.04 -35.09 -7.92
CA LYS A 171 -7.39 -33.71 -7.55
C LYS A 171 -6.23 -32.97 -6.89
N ARG A 172 -5.55 -33.62 -5.93
CA ARG A 172 -4.46 -32.99 -5.17
C ARG A 172 -3.19 -32.80 -6.00
N ILE A 173 -2.90 -33.72 -6.91
CA ILE A 173 -1.80 -33.62 -7.86
C ILE A 173 -2.03 -32.45 -8.82
N GLN A 174 -3.26 -32.28 -9.33
CA GLN A 174 -3.60 -31.13 -10.17
C GLN A 174 -3.40 -29.80 -9.44
N GLU A 175 -3.82 -29.71 -8.17
CA GLU A 175 -3.58 -28.53 -7.33
C GLU A 175 -2.06 -28.23 -7.17
N LEU A 176 -1.24 -29.26 -6.94
CA LEU A 176 0.22 -29.14 -6.84
C LEU A 176 0.88 -28.67 -8.15
N ILE A 177 0.42 -29.17 -9.30
CA ILE A 177 0.96 -28.76 -10.60
C ILE A 177 0.64 -27.29 -10.87
N VAL A 178 -0.60 -26.87 -10.64
CA VAL A 178 -1.02 -25.48 -10.85
C VAL A 178 -0.21 -24.52 -9.96
N THR A 179 -0.03 -24.86 -8.68
CA THR A 179 0.72 -24.03 -7.74
C THR A 179 2.21 -23.93 -8.07
N THR A 180 2.83 -24.99 -8.60
CA THR A 180 4.26 -25.00 -8.96
C THR A 180 4.56 -24.16 -10.21
N ILE A 181 3.67 -24.17 -11.21
CA ILE A 181 3.87 -23.43 -12.48
C ILE A 181 3.82 -21.90 -12.27
N HIS A 182 3.08 -21.41 -11.28
CA HIS A 182 2.99 -19.98 -11.00
C HIS A 182 4.18 -19.42 -10.18
N GLN A 183 5.13 -20.27 -9.79
CA GLN A 183 6.28 -19.90 -8.94
C GLN A 183 7.65 -19.96 -9.64
N GLY A 184 7.70 -20.39 -10.90
CA GLY A 184 8.93 -20.43 -11.73
C GLY A 184 8.99 -19.27 -12.71
#